data_AF-A0A0G1IJS9-F1
#
_entry.id   AF-A0A0G1IJS9-F1
#
_cell.length_a   1.000
_cell.length_b   1.000
_cell.length_c   1.000
_cell.angle_alpha   90.00
_cell.angle_beta   90.00
_cell.angle_gamma   90.00
#
_symmetry.space_group_name_H-M   'P 1'
#
loop_
_entity.id
_entity.type
_entity.pdbx_description
1 polymer ?
#
loop_
_entity_poly.entity_id
_entity_poly.type
_entity_poly.pdbx_seq_one_letter_code
_entity_poly.pdbx_strand_id
1 'polypeptide(L)'
;MFHTLFRVLFGVPLKEISTSILWHKSVLDRITITAEGRSALIEPEVVYKAWESGFRFSQVPIPYYPRVTGKPKGTNILMILMTLKELLRLWWTLRIQKNQPRNSSRMK
;
A
#
# COMPACT_ATOMS: atom_id res chain seq x y z
N MET A 1 4.29 -12.81 -5.86
CA MET A 1 5.37 -11.95 -6.39
C MET A 1 5.28 -10.53 -5.84
N PHE A 2 4.20 -9.79 -6.11
CA PHE A 2 4.04 -8.40 -5.64
C PHE A 2 4.19 -8.21 -4.12
N HIS A 3 3.50 -9.01 -3.31
CA HIS A 3 3.58 -8.92 -1.83
C HIS A 3 4.99 -9.22 -1.30
N THR A 4 5.66 -10.22 -1.86
CA THR A 4 7.03 -10.55 -1.49
C THR A 4 7.97 -9.39 -1.80
N LEU A 5 7.83 -8.76 -2.97
CA LEU A 5 8.63 -7.60 -3.34
C LEU A 5 8.38 -6.42 -2.40
N PHE A 6 7.12 -6.11 -2.09
CA PHE A 6 6.79 -5.07 -1.11
C PHE A 6 7.44 -5.36 0.25
N ARG A 7 7.29 -6.59 0.75
CA ARG A 7 7.88 -7.01 2.03
C ARG A 7 9.40 -6.84 2.06
N VAL A 8 10.09 -7.17 0.97
CA VAL A 8 11.55 -7.01 0.86
C VAL A 8 11.95 -5.54 0.78
N LEU A 9 11.26 -4.74 -0.03
CA LEU A 9 11.58 -3.32 -0.22
C LEU A 9 11.35 -2.49 1.05
N PHE A 10 10.23 -2.73 1.74
CA PHE A 10 9.76 -1.90 2.83
C PHE A 10 9.97 -2.53 4.22
N GLY A 11 10.38 -3.80 4.30
CA GLY A 11 10.62 -4.50 5.57
C GLY A 11 9.35 -4.79 6.38
N VAL A 12 8.16 -4.64 5.79
CA VAL A 12 6.87 -4.85 6.46
C VAL A 12 6.53 -6.35 6.44
N PRO A 13 6.41 -7.04 7.59
CA PRO A 13 6.22 -8.49 7.66
C PRO A 13 4.77 -8.94 7.41
N LEU A 14 4.06 -8.28 6.49
CA LEU A 14 2.69 -8.65 6.09
C LEU A 14 2.71 -9.61 4.92
N LYS A 15 1.82 -10.62 4.94
CA LYS A 15 1.75 -11.66 3.90
C LYS A 15 0.97 -11.18 2.68
N GLU A 16 -0.12 -10.46 2.91
CA GLU A 16 -1.03 -9.96 1.87
C GLU A 16 -1.45 -8.53 2.22
N ILE A 17 -1.48 -7.66 1.20
CA ILE A 17 -1.79 -6.23 1.35
C ILE A 17 -2.83 -5.72 0.34
N SER A 18 -3.18 -6.51 -0.68
CA SER A 18 -4.09 -6.08 -1.76
C SER A 18 -5.52 -6.59 -1.57
N THR A 19 -5.91 -6.81 -0.31
CA THR A 19 -7.21 -7.33 0.07
C THR A 19 -7.98 -6.28 0.85
N SER A 20 -9.17 -6.60 1.34
CA SER A 20 -9.92 -5.71 2.21
C SER A 20 -9.18 -5.51 3.54
N ILE A 21 -8.83 -4.26 3.84
CA ILE A 21 -8.18 -3.87 5.10
C ILE A 21 -9.12 -2.94 5.88
N LEU A 22 -9.25 -3.19 7.17
CA LEU A 22 -9.94 -2.29 8.09
C LEU A 22 -8.92 -1.42 8.83
N TRP A 23 -9.14 -0.11 8.83
CA TRP A 23 -8.27 0.85 9.50
C TRP A 23 -9.00 1.53 10.65
N HIS A 24 -8.27 1.75 11.75
CA HIS A 24 -8.75 2.67 12.77
C HIS A 24 -8.65 4.10 12.21
N LYS A 25 -9.65 4.95 12.47
CA LYS A 25 -9.69 6.32 11.93
C LYS A 25 -8.41 7.11 12.27
N SER A 26 -7.89 6.90 13.48
CA SER A 26 -6.64 7.51 13.96
C SER A 26 -5.41 7.17 13.14
N VAL A 27 -5.41 6.07 12.37
CA VAL A 27 -4.33 5.73 11.44
C VAL A 27 -4.39 6.66 10.23
N LEU A 28 -5.58 6.78 9.63
CA LEU A 28 -5.82 7.61 8.45
C LEU A 28 -5.57 9.10 8.75
N ASP A 29 -5.96 9.57 9.94
CA ASP A 29 -5.74 10.96 10.35
C ASP A 29 -4.24 11.31 10.53
N ARG A 30 -3.37 10.31 10.71
CA ARG A 30 -1.92 10.51 10.91
C ARG A 30 -1.09 10.36 9.65
N ILE A 31 -1.65 9.82 8.57
CA ILE A 31 -0.93 9.56 7.33
C ILE A 31 -1.45 10.47 6.22
N THR A 32 -0.53 11.11 5.50
CA THR A 32 -0.88 11.84 4.28
C THR A 32 -0.63 10.92 3.09
N ILE A 33 -1.66 10.63 2.30
CA ILE A 33 -1.54 9.81 1.09
C ILE A 33 -1.01 10.70 -0.04
N THR A 34 0.05 10.26 -0.71
CA THR A 34 0.70 10.98 -1.81
C THR A 34 0.61 10.24 -3.14
N ALA A 35 0.23 8.95 -3.12
CA ALA A 35 -0.05 8.17 -4.30
C ALA A 35 -1.17 8.80 -5.12
N GLU A 36 -1.01 8.76 -6.44
CA GLU A 36 -2.03 9.21 -7.37
C GLU A 36 -3.30 8.38 -7.20
N GLY A 37 -4.48 9.03 -7.21
CA GLY A 37 -5.77 8.40 -6.93
C GLY A 37 -6.18 7.25 -7.86
N ARG A 38 -5.45 7.04 -8.97
CA ARG A 38 -5.68 5.94 -9.93
C ARG A 38 -4.63 4.83 -9.86
N SER A 39 -3.63 4.95 -8.99
CA SER A 39 -2.55 3.96 -8.86
C SER A 39 -2.96 2.85 -7.89
N ALA A 40 -2.49 1.63 -8.18
CA ALA A 40 -2.63 0.47 -7.29
C ALA A 40 -1.74 0.56 -6.03
N LEU A 41 -1.12 1.73 -5.79
CA LEU A 41 -0.13 1.94 -4.75
C LEU A 41 -0.63 2.64 -3.49
N ILE A 42 -1.89 3.06 -3.46
CA ILE A 42 -2.48 3.70 -2.29
C ILE A 42 -2.38 2.77 -1.06
N GLU A 43 -2.74 1.51 -1.23
CA GLU A 43 -2.66 0.50 -0.15
C GLU A 43 -1.22 0.27 0.33
N PRO A 44 -0.23 -0.06 -0.55
CA PRO A 44 1.18 -0.15 -0.17
C PRO A 44 1.71 1.08 0.58
N GLU A 45 1.35 2.28 0.14
CA GLU A 45 1.80 3.52 0.78
C GLU A 45 1.21 3.69 2.19
N VAL A 46 -0.11 3.49 2.32
CA VAL A 46 -0.82 3.57 3.60
C VAL A 46 -0.24 2.55 4.58
N VAL A 47 -0.05 1.31 4.14
CA VAL A 47 0.54 0.23 4.95
C VAL A 47 1.94 0.58 5.41
N TYR A 48 2.80 1.06 4.50
CA TYR A 48 4.16 1.45 4.87
C TYR A 48 4.19 2.60 5.86
N LYS A 49 3.43 3.67 5.62
CA LYS A 49 3.38 4.84 6.51
C LYS A 49 2.82 4.49 7.89
N ALA A 50 1.81 3.63 7.94
CA ALA A 50 1.26 3.14 9.20
C ALA A 50 2.29 2.27 9.95
N TRP A 51 3.02 1.40 9.24
CA TRP A 51 4.09 0.60 9.83
C TRP A 51 5.23 1.48 10.38
N GLU A 52 5.70 2.45 9.60
CA GLU A 52 6.75 3.40 10.02
C GLU A 52 6.30 4.25 11.21
N SER A 53 5.01 4.58 11.31
CA SER A 53 4.42 5.29 12.44
C SER A 53 4.28 4.44 13.71
N GLY A 54 4.67 3.15 13.66
CA GLY A 54 4.63 2.24 14.80
C GLY A 54 3.26 1.62 15.09
N PHE A 55 2.33 1.67 14.14
CA PHE A 55 1.04 1.01 14.32
C PHE A 55 1.17 -0.52 14.25
N ARG A 56 0.27 -1.19 14.97
CA ARG A 56 0.19 -2.66 14.98
C ARG A 56 -0.77 -3.16 13.92
N PHE A 57 -0.42 -4.30 13.33
CA PHE A 57 -1.23 -4.99 12.34
C PHE A 57 -1.61 -6.37 12.84
N SER A 58 -2.83 -6.79 12.51
CA SER A 58 -3.31 -8.16 12.72
C SER A 58 -3.81 -8.71 11.39
N GLN A 59 -3.52 -9.98 11.11
CA GLN A 59 -3.95 -10.65 9.89
C GLN A 59 -5.04 -11.66 10.26
N VAL A 60 -6.21 -11.52 9.65
CA VAL A 60 -7.35 -12.42 9.83
C VAL A 60 -7.48 -13.26 8.56
N PRO A 61 -7.56 -14.60 8.64
CA PRO A 61 -7.76 -15.44 7.47
C PRO A 61 -9.16 -15.24 6.91
N ILE A 62 -9.25 -14.98 5.60
CA ILE A 62 -10.52 -14.81 4.89
C ILE A 62 -10.57 -15.85 3.76
N PRO A 63 -11.63 -16.66 3.65
CA PRO A 63 -11.78 -17.59 2.53
C PRO A 63 -12.03 -16.84 1.23
N TYR A 64 -11.20 -17.10 0.21
CA TYR A 64 -11.37 -16.55 -1.13
C TYR A 64 -12.21 -17.47 -2.00
N TYR A 65 -13.29 -16.95 -2.56
CA TYR A 65 -14.13 -17.67 -3.52
C TYR A 65 -13.83 -17.18 -4.94
N PRO A 66 -13.49 -18.08 -5.89
CA PRO A 66 -13.21 -17.69 -7.26
C PRO A 66 -14.46 -17.12 -7.92
N ARG A 67 -14.27 -16.10 -8.75
CA ARG A 67 -15.39 -15.50 -9.48
C ARG A 67 -15.90 -16.48 -10.54
N VAL A 68 -17.22 -16.69 -10.57
CA VAL A 68 -17.89 -17.62 -11.51
C VAL A 68 -18.04 -17.01 -12.92
N THR A 69 -18.10 -15.67 -13.03
CA THR A 69 -18.36 -14.98 -14.31
C THR A 69 -17.44 -13.77 -14.51
N GLY A 70 -17.19 -13.39 -15.78
CA GLY A 70 -16.38 -12.23 -16.13
C GLY A 70 -14.89 -12.52 -16.29
N LYS A 71 -14.19 -11.65 -17.04
CA LYS A 71 -12.76 -11.81 -17.35
C LYS A 71 -11.88 -11.09 -16.31
N PRO A 72 -10.84 -11.74 -15.76
CA PRO A 72 -9.86 -11.07 -14.91
C PRO A 72 -9.13 -9.98 -15.71
N LYS A 73 -9.23 -8.73 -15.25
CA LYS A 73 -8.59 -7.57 -15.90
C LYS A 73 -7.11 -7.41 -15.52
N GLY A 74 -6.64 -8.16 -14.51
CA GLY A 74 -5.28 -8.04 -13.96
C GLY A 74 -4.22 -8.92 -14.61
N THR A 75 -4.55 -9.70 -15.65
CA THR A 75 -3.61 -10.67 -16.26
C THR A 75 -2.72 -10.06 -17.35
N ASN A 76 -2.80 -8.75 -17.60
CA ASN A 76 -1.97 -8.11 -18.60
C ASN A 76 -0.53 -7.95 -18.08
N ILE A 77 0.44 -8.59 -18.74
CA ILE A 77 1.87 -8.51 -18.40
C ILE A 77 2.36 -7.05 -18.36
N LEU A 78 1.88 -6.19 -19.27
CA LEU A 78 2.24 -4.77 -19.28
C LEU A 78 1.80 -4.07 -17.99
N MET A 79 0.61 -4.40 -17.49
CA MET A 79 0.08 -3.84 -16.24
C MET A 79 0.91 -4.30 -15.04
N ILE A 80 1.29 -5.57 -15.00
CA ILE A 80 2.15 -6.12 -13.94
C ILE A 80 3.49 -5.36 -13.89
N LEU A 81 4.15 -5.20 -15.04
CA LEU A 81 5.41 -4.47 -15.12
C LEU A 81 5.27 -2.99 -14.72
N MET A 82 4.16 -2.35 -15.14
CA MET A 82 3.85 -0.98 -14.75
C MET A 82 3.68 -0.86 -13.23
N THR A 83 2.91 -1.74 -12.60
CA THR A 83 2.72 -1.73 -11.14
C THR A 83 4.02 -2.00 -10.37
N LEU A 84 4.90 -2.88 -10.87
CA LEU A 84 6.22 -3.09 -10.27
C LEU A 84 7.11 -1.83 -10.37
N LYS A 85 7.11 -1.17 -11.53
CA LYS A 85 7.86 0.08 -11.73
C LYS A 85 7.33 1.20 -10.83
N GLU A 86 6.01 1.33 -10.72
CA GLU A 86 5.40 2.28 -9.79
C GLU A 86 5.80 1.96 -8.35
N LEU A 87 5.80 0.68 -7.94
CA LEU A 87 6.16 0.28 -6.57
C LEU A 87 7.59 0.68 -6.23
N LEU A 88 8.52 0.48 -7.16
CA LEU A 88 9.92 0.92 -7.01
C LEU A 88 10.02 2.45 -6.95
N ARG A 89 9.23 3.16 -7.76
CA ARG A 89 9.16 4.63 -7.71
C ARG A 89 8.65 5.09 -6.35
N LEU A 90 7.60 4.49 -5.80
CA LEU A 90 7.08 4.79 -4.47
C LEU A 90 8.14 4.55 -3.40
N TRP A 91 8.84 3.42 -3.45
CA TRP A 91 9.93 3.11 -2.53
C TRP A 91 11.01 4.19 -2.54
N TRP A 92 11.43 4.62 -3.73
CA TRP A 92 12.40 5.68 -3.91
C TRP A 92 11.89 7.03 -3.41
N THR A 93 10.65 7.38 -3.76
CA THR A 93 10.00 8.63 -3.34
C THR A 93 9.88 8.70 -1.82
N LEU A 94 9.45 7.64 -1.14
CA LEU A 94 9.34 7.62 0.32
C LEU A 94 10.71 7.64 1.01
N ARG A 95 11.74 7.02 0.42
CA ARG A 95 13.12 7.10 0.89
C ARG A 95 13.71 8.52 0.79
N ILE A 96 13.41 9.25 -0.28
CA ILE A 96 13.94 10.61 -0.52
C ILE A 96 13.09 11.70 0.14
N GLN A 97 11.76 11.57 0.14
CA GLN A 97 10.83 12.52 0.77
C GLN A 97 10.85 12.48 2.30
N LYS A 98 11.72 11.67 2.91
CA LYS A 98 12.02 11.71 4.35
C LYS A 98 12.35 13.14 4.86
N ASN A 99 12.67 14.07 3.96
CA ASN A 99 12.92 15.49 4.22
C ASN A 99 11.72 16.43 4.10
N GLN A 100 10.49 15.96 3.88
CA GLN A 100 9.33 16.86 3.92
C GLN A 100 8.94 17.13 5.38
N PRO A 101 9.03 18.39 5.88
CA PRO A 101 8.62 18.69 7.24
C PRO A 101 7.14 18.33 7.42
N ARG A 102 6.84 17.63 8.52
CA ARG A 102 5.47 17.30 8.96
C ARG A 102 4.68 18.60 9.09
N ASN A 103 4.00 19.00 8.02
CA ASN A 103 3.18 20.20 8.08
C ASN A 103 1.87 19.84 8.76
N SER A 104 1.85 20.04 10.08
CA SER A 104 0.72 19.91 10.99
C SER A 104 -0.29 21.04 10.79
N SER A 105 -0.81 21.19 9.57
CA SER A 105 -1.77 22.25 9.29
C SER A 105 -2.86 21.76 8.35
N ARG A 106 -3.78 20.99 8.93
CA ARG A 106 -5.21 21.01 8.60
C ARG A 106 -6.01 20.30 9.70
N MET A 107 -6.02 20.94 10.87
CA MET A 107 -7.10 20.77 11.83
C MET A 107 -7.94 22.05 11.73
N LYS A 108 -9.06 21.94 11.01
CA LYS A 108 -10.22 22.83 11.14
C LYS A 108 -11.45 21.94 11.17
#